data_AF-A0A6H0B8N8-F1
#
_entry.id   AF-A0A6H0B8N8-F1
#
_cell.length_a   1.000
_cell.length_b   1.000
_cell.length_c   1.000
_cell.angle_alpha   90.00
_cell.angle_beta   90.00
_cell.angle_gamma   90.00
#
_symmetry.space_group_name_H-M   'P 1'
#
loop_
_entity.id
_entity.type
_entity.pdbx_description
1 polymer ?
#
loop_
_entity_poly.entity_id
_entity_poly.type
_entity_poly.pdbx_seq_one_letter_code
_entity_poly.pdbx_strand_id
1 'polypeptide(L)'
;MKDFINLRYKYLNISPIALLTLKDKNYINSFREVLKGKGGIYSFINNKQYIGSVKDLYIRLNEHLNNKKSNVHLQRAIIKYELDKFNWVVYEYFSYINKIISNEDLTTLETSYIKSFNPTTLYNFKLNANSRLGYIHTVEKMKEYYKDKNNHPMYGKTHSDEARSIMAKKRNKWCRNIWFKWQFN
;
A
#
# COMPACT_ATOMS: atom_id res chain seq x y z
N MET A 1 -19.58 -20.40 7.29
CA MET A 1 -18.48 -19.52 6.81
C MET A 1 -17.33 -20.31 6.20
N LYS A 2 -16.83 -21.38 6.85
CA LYS A 2 -15.89 -22.34 6.25
C LYS A 2 -16.40 -22.97 4.94
N ASP A 3 -17.70 -23.31 4.88
CA ASP A 3 -18.29 -23.94 3.68
C ASP A 3 -18.37 -23.00 2.48
N PHE A 4 -18.63 -21.71 2.72
CA PHE A 4 -18.68 -20.70 1.65
C PHE A 4 -17.29 -20.41 1.06
N ILE A 5 -16.27 -20.41 1.93
CA ILE A 5 -14.86 -20.25 1.56
C ILE A 5 -14.39 -21.46 0.72
N ASN A 6 -14.71 -22.68 1.16
CA ASN A 6 -14.34 -23.90 0.45
C ASN A 6 -15.05 -24.03 -0.92
N LEU A 7 -16.33 -23.66 -1.00
CA LEU A 7 -17.06 -23.68 -2.27
C LEU A 7 -16.46 -22.67 -3.28
N ARG A 8 -16.15 -21.45 -2.82
CA ARG A 8 -15.59 -20.37 -3.68
C ARG A 8 -14.19 -20.69 -4.21
N TYR A 9 -13.35 -21.40 -3.43
CA TYR A 9 -12.02 -21.83 -3.90
C TYR A 9 -12.06 -23.01 -4.86
N LYS A 10 -13.03 -23.92 -4.70
CA LYS A 10 -13.21 -25.06 -5.61
C LYS A 10 -13.53 -24.61 -7.05
N TYR A 11 -14.30 -23.54 -7.22
CA TYR A 11 -14.66 -23.01 -8.54
C TYR A 11 -13.55 -22.21 -9.23
N LEU A 12 -12.63 -21.60 -8.46
CA LEU A 12 -11.56 -20.78 -9.03
C LEU A 12 -10.25 -21.56 -9.22
N ASN A 13 -10.18 -22.81 -8.75
CA ASN A 13 -8.96 -23.62 -8.74
C ASN A 13 -7.77 -22.94 -8.03
N ILE A 14 -8.06 -22.04 -7.08
CA ILE A 14 -7.07 -21.31 -6.29
C ILE A 14 -7.12 -21.89 -4.88
N SER A 15 -6.09 -22.62 -4.48
CA SER A 15 -5.93 -23.08 -3.09
C SER A 15 -5.13 -22.04 -2.30
N PRO A 16 -5.71 -21.41 -1.27
CA PRO A 16 -5.00 -20.40 -0.49
C PRO A 16 -3.83 -21.03 0.27
N ILE A 17 -2.65 -20.40 0.18
CA ILE A 17 -1.43 -20.89 0.83
C ILE A 17 -1.49 -20.63 2.34
N ALA A 18 -2.19 -19.58 2.76
CA ALA A 18 -2.44 -19.29 4.17
C ALA A 18 -3.84 -18.70 4.36
N LEU A 19 -4.54 -19.15 5.41
CA LEU A 19 -5.84 -18.66 5.85
C LEU A 19 -5.76 -18.29 7.34
N LEU A 20 -5.93 -17.01 7.65
CA LEU A 20 -5.91 -16.49 9.01
C LEU A 20 -7.28 -15.90 9.35
N THR A 21 -7.92 -16.39 10.41
CA THR A 21 -9.08 -15.70 10.99
C THR A 21 -8.58 -14.55 11.86
N LEU A 22 -8.94 -13.32 11.51
CA LEU A 22 -8.35 -12.13 12.14
C LEU A 22 -8.99 -11.87 13.50
N LYS A 23 -8.43 -12.42 14.57
CA LYS A 23 -8.95 -12.21 15.93
C LYS A 23 -8.46 -10.89 16.54
N ASP A 24 -7.18 -10.87 16.90
CA ASP A 24 -6.56 -9.75 17.59
C ASP A 24 -5.11 -9.54 17.10
N LYS A 25 -4.51 -8.44 17.54
CA LYS A 25 -3.16 -8.05 17.14
C LYS A 25 -2.08 -9.04 17.58
N ASN A 26 -2.25 -9.72 18.72
CA ASN A 26 -1.31 -10.72 19.22
C ASN A 26 -1.34 -11.97 18.33
N TYR A 27 -2.53 -12.38 17.90
CA TYR A 27 -2.71 -13.45 16.92
C TYR A 27 -2.01 -13.12 15.59
N ILE A 28 -2.13 -11.88 15.10
CA ILE A 28 -1.44 -11.48 13.86
C ILE A 28 0.09 -11.53 14.03
N ASN A 29 0.61 -11.16 15.20
CA ASN A 29 2.04 -11.23 15.49
C ASN A 29 2.59 -12.66 15.46
N SER A 30 1.78 -13.68 15.78
CA SER A 30 2.25 -15.08 15.72
C SER A 30 2.53 -15.56 14.28
N PHE A 31 2.02 -14.87 13.26
CA PHE A 31 2.29 -15.17 11.85
C PHE A 31 3.42 -14.34 11.25
N ARG A 32 4.15 -13.57 12.08
CA ARG A 32 5.26 -12.72 11.62
C ARG A 32 6.29 -13.52 10.82
N GLU A 33 6.77 -14.64 11.34
CA GLU A 33 7.79 -15.45 10.66
C GLU A 33 7.28 -16.09 9.36
N VAL A 34 5.96 -16.33 9.28
CA VAL A 34 5.33 -16.89 8.08
C VAL A 34 5.16 -15.85 6.99
N LEU A 35 4.94 -14.57 7.33
CA LEU A 35 4.55 -13.52 6.38
C LEU A 35 5.66 -12.51 6.06
N LYS A 36 6.57 -12.25 7.00
CA LYS A 36 7.58 -11.21 6.89
C LYS A 36 8.58 -11.54 5.77
N GLY A 37 8.96 -10.54 4.98
CA GLY A 37 9.88 -10.70 3.86
C GLY A 37 9.30 -11.46 2.66
N LYS A 38 8.00 -11.77 2.68
CA LYS A 38 7.29 -12.39 1.56
C LYS A 38 6.36 -11.38 0.92
N GLY A 39 6.52 -11.15 -0.38
CA GLY A 39 5.56 -10.40 -1.18
C GLY A 39 4.55 -11.33 -1.81
N GLY A 40 3.41 -10.83 -2.25
CA GLY A 40 2.36 -11.68 -2.77
C GLY A 40 1.04 -10.99 -3.04
N ILE A 41 0.07 -11.80 -3.49
CA ILE A 41 -1.34 -11.43 -3.62
C ILE A 41 -2.08 -11.94 -2.39
N TYR A 42 -2.86 -11.06 -1.78
CA TYR A 42 -3.64 -11.35 -0.59
C TYR A 42 -5.08 -10.89 -0.72
N SER A 43 -5.91 -11.30 0.23
CA SER A 43 -7.27 -10.86 0.32
C SER A 43 -7.83 -10.77 1.74
N PHE A 44 -8.67 -9.77 2.00
CA PHE A 44 -9.62 -9.79 3.11
C PHE A 44 -10.96 -10.29 2.63
N ILE A 45 -11.54 -11.28 3.32
CA ILE A 45 -12.80 -11.91 2.95
C ILE A 45 -13.78 -11.84 4.13
N ASN A 46 -14.94 -11.26 3.87
CA ASN A 46 -16.17 -11.48 4.63
C ASN A 46 -17.30 -11.81 3.62
N ASN A 47 -18.49 -11.21 3.75
CA ASN A 47 -19.55 -11.17 2.73
C ASN A 47 -19.07 -10.64 1.36
N LYS A 48 -18.06 -9.77 1.34
CA LYS A 48 -17.37 -9.25 0.15
C LYS A 48 -15.86 -9.41 0.34
N GLN A 49 -15.11 -9.02 -0.68
CA GLN A 49 -13.70 -9.31 -0.77
C GLN A 49 -12.88 -8.09 -1.17
N TYR A 50 -11.75 -7.85 -0.49
CA TYR A 50 -10.72 -6.92 -0.94
C TYR A 50 -9.51 -7.71 -1.41
N ILE A 51 -8.95 -7.38 -2.56
CA ILE A 51 -7.74 -8.01 -3.11
C ILE A 51 -6.66 -6.95 -3.21
N GLY A 52 -5.42 -7.31 -2.89
CA GLY A 52 -4.28 -6.43 -3.09
C GLY A 52 -2.99 -7.20 -3.30
N SER A 53 -1.99 -6.51 -3.82
CA SER A 53 -0.61 -6.99 -3.91
C SER A 53 0.32 -6.24 -2.96
N VAL A 54 1.43 -6.89 -2.57
CA VAL A 54 2.47 -6.22 -1.77
C VAL A 54 3.84 -6.91 -1.86
N LYS A 55 4.89 -6.19 -1.45
CA LYS A 55 6.27 -6.72 -1.31
C LYS A 55 6.54 -7.37 0.05
N ASP A 56 5.78 -7.01 1.08
CA ASP A 56 5.85 -7.61 2.41
C ASP A 56 4.44 -7.74 3.01
N LEU A 57 3.95 -8.98 3.08
CA LEU A 57 2.61 -9.32 3.55
C LEU A 57 2.40 -8.93 5.02
N TYR A 58 3.41 -9.09 5.87
CA TYR A 58 3.30 -8.77 7.29
C TYR A 58 3.16 -7.27 7.53
N ILE A 59 3.99 -6.47 6.88
CA ILE A 59 3.90 -5.01 6.93
C ILE A 59 2.54 -4.56 6.39
N ARG A 60 2.10 -5.14 5.26
CA ARG A 60 0.85 -4.73 4.62
C ARG A 60 -0.38 -5.02 5.46
N LEU A 61 -0.45 -6.20 6.05
CA LEU A 61 -1.52 -6.56 6.97
C LEU A 61 -1.58 -5.56 8.14
N ASN A 62 -0.44 -5.24 8.74
CA ASN A 62 -0.36 -4.24 9.80
C ASN A 62 -0.78 -2.84 9.36
N GLU A 63 -0.41 -2.39 8.15
CA GLU A 63 -0.85 -1.08 7.63
C GLU A 63 -2.38 -0.98 7.51
N HIS A 64 -3.04 -2.05 7.07
CA HIS A 64 -4.49 -2.13 6.99
C HIS A 64 -5.15 -2.11 8.37
N LEU A 65 -4.60 -2.88 9.33
CA LEU A 65 -5.14 -2.98 10.68
C LEU A 65 -4.98 -1.68 11.49
N ASN A 66 -3.91 -0.93 11.25
CA ASN A 66 -3.69 0.36 11.90
C ASN A 66 -4.28 1.54 11.08
N ASN A 67 -5.12 1.27 10.07
CA ASN A 67 -5.76 2.26 9.19
C ASN A 67 -4.80 3.33 8.62
N LYS A 68 -3.56 2.96 8.29
CA LYS A 68 -2.54 3.92 7.80
C LYS A 68 -2.60 4.12 6.29
N LYS A 69 -2.67 3.02 5.53
CA LYS A 69 -2.63 3.02 4.05
C LYS A 69 -3.60 1.99 3.50
N SER A 70 -4.86 2.13 3.86
CA SER A 70 -5.88 1.12 3.59
C SER A 70 -6.88 1.56 2.51
N ASN A 71 -7.69 0.62 2.04
CA ASN A 71 -8.85 0.90 1.22
C ASN A 71 -10.01 1.36 2.12
N VAL A 72 -10.60 2.52 1.82
CA VAL A 72 -11.64 3.10 2.70
C VAL A 72 -12.92 2.27 2.77
N HIS A 73 -13.30 1.54 1.71
CA HIS A 73 -14.46 0.63 1.73
C HIS A 73 -14.21 -0.57 2.63
N LEU A 74 -13.02 -1.17 2.54
CA LEU A 74 -12.60 -2.22 3.45
C LEU A 74 -12.60 -1.73 4.91
N GLN A 75 -12.08 -0.53 5.19
CA GLN A 75 -12.05 0.01 6.55
C GLN A 75 -13.46 0.25 7.10
N ARG A 76 -14.36 0.83 6.30
CA ARG A 76 -15.77 0.98 6.67
C ARG A 76 -16.42 -0.37 6.96
N ALA A 77 -16.08 -1.41 6.20
CA ALA A 77 -16.59 -2.75 6.43
C ALA A 77 -16.04 -3.38 7.72
N ILE A 78 -14.75 -3.19 8.03
CA ILE A 78 -14.14 -3.64 9.29
C ILE A 78 -14.82 -2.95 10.49
N ILE A 79 -15.11 -1.65 10.40
CA ILE A 79 -15.84 -0.93 11.44
C ILE A 79 -17.27 -1.48 11.59
N LYS A 80 -17.95 -1.77 10.48
CA LYS A 80 -19.34 -2.24 10.48
C LYS A 80 -19.52 -3.66 11.00
N TYR A 81 -18.60 -4.56 10.64
CA TYR A 81 -18.75 -6.00 10.88
C TYR A 81 -17.78 -6.54 11.93
N GLU A 82 -16.87 -5.72 12.45
CA GLU A 82 -15.78 -6.13 13.33
C GLU A 82 -14.73 -6.99 12.62
N LEU A 83 -13.51 -7.02 13.18
CA LEU A 83 -12.35 -7.65 12.56
C LEU A 83 -12.44 -9.18 12.55
N ASP A 84 -13.04 -9.77 13.58
CA ASP A 84 -13.17 -11.22 13.79
C ASP A 84 -14.07 -11.90 12.73
N LYS A 85 -14.86 -11.12 11.98
CA LYS A 85 -15.66 -11.60 10.85
C LYS A 85 -14.90 -11.61 9.52
N PHE A 86 -13.64 -11.18 9.52
CA PHE A 86 -12.79 -11.22 8.33
C PHE A 86 -11.78 -12.35 8.42
N ASN A 87 -11.58 -13.00 7.27
CA ASN A 87 -10.44 -13.88 7.04
C ASN A 87 -9.44 -13.16 6.15
N TRP A 88 -8.16 -13.26 6.51
CA TRP A 88 -7.05 -12.86 5.65
C TRP A 88 -6.50 -14.09 4.94
N VAL A 89 -6.37 -13.97 3.63
CA VAL A 89 -5.99 -15.05 2.73
C VAL A 89 -4.78 -14.62 1.93
N VAL A 90 -3.80 -15.50 1.80
CA VAL A 90 -2.69 -15.33 0.87
C VAL A 90 -2.88 -16.30 -0.29
N TYR A 91 -3.03 -15.77 -1.50
CA TYR A 91 -3.22 -16.57 -2.71
C TYR A 91 -1.90 -17.08 -3.25
N GLU A 92 -0.94 -16.17 -3.38
CA GLU A 92 0.40 -16.47 -3.86
C GLU A 92 1.39 -15.63 -3.07
N TYR A 93 2.56 -16.19 -2.76
CA TYR A 93 3.67 -15.42 -2.23
C TYR A 93 5.00 -15.80 -2.88
N PHE A 94 5.94 -14.89 -2.81
CA PHE A 94 7.31 -15.04 -3.28
C PHE A 94 8.27 -14.49 -2.23
N SER A 95 9.42 -15.16 -2.08
CA SER A 95 10.49 -14.70 -1.19
C SER A 95 11.41 -13.72 -1.92
N TYR A 96 12.03 -12.82 -1.14
CA TYR A 96 13.01 -11.86 -1.65
C TYR A 96 14.23 -12.55 -2.32
N ILE A 97 14.62 -13.72 -1.81
CA ILE A 97 15.73 -14.52 -2.36
C ILE A 97 15.43 -14.97 -3.80
N ASN A 98 14.16 -15.21 -4.11
CA ASN A 98 13.76 -15.77 -5.39
C ASN A 98 13.48 -14.71 -6.47
N LYS A 99 13.46 -13.39 -6.18
CA LYS A 99 12.75 -12.52 -7.12
C LYS A 99 13.08 -11.02 -7.08
N ILE A 100 13.74 -10.58 -8.15
CA ILE A 100 13.44 -9.32 -8.80
C ILE A 100 12.04 -9.49 -9.43
N ILE A 101 10.96 -9.10 -8.74
CA ILE A 101 9.66 -8.90 -9.40
C ILE A 101 9.55 -7.42 -9.70
N SER A 102 9.35 -7.09 -10.98
CA SER A 102 9.07 -5.70 -11.35
C SER A 102 7.73 -5.27 -10.74
N ASN A 103 7.55 -3.99 -10.44
CA ASN A 103 6.25 -3.52 -9.93
C ASN A 103 5.12 -3.75 -10.95
N GLU A 104 5.47 -3.81 -12.24
CA GLU A 104 4.54 -4.05 -13.35
C GLU A 104 3.95 -5.46 -13.29
N ASP A 105 4.78 -6.47 -13.02
CA ASP A 105 4.35 -7.86 -12.86
C ASP A 105 3.37 -8.02 -11.69
N LEU A 106 3.64 -7.36 -10.57
CA LEU A 106 2.76 -7.36 -9.39
C LEU A 106 1.40 -6.71 -9.67
N THR A 107 1.39 -5.61 -10.41
CA THR A 107 0.18 -4.86 -10.75
C THR A 107 -0.68 -5.64 -11.74
N THR A 108 -0.05 -6.29 -12.72
CA THR A 108 -0.72 -7.17 -13.69
C THR A 108 -1.33 -8.38 -13.00
N LEU A 109 -0.59 -9.01 -12.08
CA LEU A 109 -1.10 -10.13 -11.30
C LEU A 109 -2.25 -9.71 -10.37
N GLU A 110 -2.14 -8.57 -9.68
CA GLU A 110 -3.27 -8.05 -8.90
C GLU A 110 -4.51 -7.84 -9.77
N THR A 111 -4.33 -7.30 -10.97
CA THR A 111 -5.42 -7.05 -11.91
C THR A 111 -6.08 -8.36 -12.38
N SER A 112 -5.32 -9.41 -12.67
CA SER A 112 -5.90 -10.71 -13.06
C SER A 112 -6.73 -11.29 -11.93
N TYR A 113 -6.23 -11.24 -10.69
CA TYR A 113 -6.95 -11.68 -9.51
C TYR A 113 -8.19 -10.84 -9.23
N ILE A 114 -8.16 -9.51 -9.40
CA ILE A 114 -9.36 -8.69 -9.20
C ILE A 114 -10.43 -9.05 -10.24
N LYS A 115 -10.03 -9.25 -11.50
CA LYS A 115 -10.95 -9.55 -12.61
C LYS A 115 -11.55 -10.96 -12.56
N SER A 116 -10.94 -11.89 -11.84
CA SER A 116 -11.50 -13.23 -11.67
C SER A 116 -12.74 -13.27 -10.76
N PHE A 117 -13.10 -12.15 -10.12
CA PHE A 117 -14.29 -12.05 -9.27
C PHE A 117 -15.31 -11.06 -9.82
N ASN A 118 -16.58 -11.29 -9.47
CA ASN A 118 -17.65 -10.35 -9.80
C ASN A 118 -17.43 -9.02 -9.04
N PRO A 119 -17.38 -7.86 -9.74
CA PRO A 119 -17.16 -6.54 -9.13
C PRO A 119 -18.09 -6.19 -7.97
N THR A 120 -19.35 -6.66 -8.01
CA THR A 120 -20.34 -6.41 -6.95
C THR A 120 -19.94 -7.03 -5.60
N THR A 121 -19.11 -8.07 -5.66
CA THR A 121 -18.58 -8.79 -4.50
C THR A 121 -17.26 -8.24 -3.98
N LEU A 122 -16.76 -7.14 -4.56
CA LEU A 122 -15.46 -6.56 -4.21
C LEU A 122 -15.57 -5.24 -3.43
N TYR A 123 -14.58 -4.99 -2.58
CA TYR A 123 -14.31 -3.70 -1.94
C TYR A 123 -13.34 -2.84 -2.77
N ASN A 124 -12.63 -3.42 -3.74
CA ASN A 124 -11.76 -2.69 -4.66
C ASN A 124 -12.56 -1.63 -5.44
N PHE A 125 -12.04 -0.40 -5.50
CA PHE A 125 -12.67 0.69 -6.26
C PHE A 125 -12.51 0.52 -7.77
N LYS A 126 -11.36 0.00 -8.18
CA LYS A 126 -10.97 -0.16 -9.57
C LYS A 126 -10.68 -1.63 -9.82
N LEU A 127 -11.02 -2.08 -11.03
CA LEU A 127 -10.75 -3.44 -11.49
C LEU A 127 -9.33 -3.61 -12.05
N ASN A 128 -8.67 -2.50 -12.39
CA ASN A 128 -7.29 -2.47 -12.81
C ASN A 128 -6.45 -1.87 -11.67
N ALA A 129 -5.44 -2.61 -11.23
CA ALA A 129 -4.45 -2.10 -10.29
C ALA A 129 -3.51 -1.13 -11.01
N ASN A 130 -2.95 -0.19 -10.27
CA ASN A 130 -1.97 0.77 -10.78
C ASN A 130 -0.95 1.14 -9.70
N SER A 131 0.32 1.03 -10.04
CA SER A 131 1.41 1.47 -9.18
C SER A 131 1.66 2.96 -9.36
N ARG A 132 1.77 3.69 -8.24
CA ARG A 132 2.32 5.06 -8.21
C ARG A 132 3.81 5.07 -7.88
N LEU A 133 4.41 3.91 -7.65
CA LEU A 133 5.81 3.81 -7.26
C LEU A 133 6.69 4.26 -8.43
N GLY A 134 7.53 5.26 -8.20
CA GLY A 134 8.36 5.87 -9.24
C GLY A 134 7.63 6.86 -10.13
N TYR A 135 6.37 7.21 -9.84
CA TYR A 135 5.69 8.29 -10.55
C TYR A 135 6.38 9.62 -10.29
N ILE A 136 6.88 10.23 -11.36
CA ILE A 136 7.47 11.57 -11.36
C ILE A 136 6.50 12.49 -12.10
N HIS A 137 6.16 13.63 -11.50
CA HIS A 137 5.36 14.64 -12.17
C HIS A 137 6.15 15.20 -13.36
N THR A 138 5.49 15.37 -14.50
CA THR A 138 6.10 16.06 -15.64
C THR A 138 6.39 17.52 -15.30
N VAL A 139 7.38 18.11 -15.97
CA VAL A 139 7.76 19.52 -15.75
C VAL A 139 6.57 20.44 -16.03
N GLU A 140 5.75 20.12 -17.02
CA GLU A 140 4.56 20.87 -17.42
C GLU A 140 3.51 20.86 -16.31
N LYS A 141 3.21 19.68 -15.73
CA LYS A 141 2.28 19.57 -14.60
C LYS A 141 2.79 20.32 -13.37
N MET A 142 4.10 20.30 -13.14
CA MET A 142 4.71 21.06 -12.05
C MET A 142 4.57 22.57 -12.27
N LYS A 143 4.86 23.06 -13.49
CA LYS A 143 4.69 24.48 -13.86
C LYS A 143 3.24 24.93 -13.74
N GLU A 144 2.29 24.11 -14.20
CA GLU A 144 0.87 24.39 -14.09
C GLU A 144 0.41 24.48 -12.63
N TYR A 145 0.78 23.49 -11.80
CA TYR A 145 0.43 23.46 -10.38
C TYR A 145 0.97 24.68 -9.64
N TYR A 146 2.22 25.07 -9.90
CA TYR A 146 2.86 26.24 -9.27
C TYR A 146 2.60 27.57 -9.98
N LYS A 147 1.70 27.60 -10.98
CA LYS A 147 1.25 28.86 -11.59
C LYS A 147 0.55 29.75 -10.56
N ASP A 148 -0.23 29.13 -9.68
CA ASP A 148 -0.72 29.77 -8.47
C ASP A 148 0.28 29.55 -7.34
N LYS A 149 0.84 30.65 -6.82
CA LYS A 149 1.82 30.62 -5.74
C LYS A 149 1.24 30.03 -4.45
N ASN A 150 -0.08 30.15 -4.23
CA ASN A 150 -0.76 29.58 -3.06
C ASN A 150 -0.70 28.05 -3.00
N ASN A 151 -0.52 27.39 -4.16
CA ASN A 151 -0.37 25.93 -4.22
C ASN A 151 0.98 25.45 -3.71
N HIS A 152 1.98 26.34 -3.61
CA HIS A 152 3.27 25.95 -3.08
C HIS A 152 3.14 25.63 -1.58
N PRO A 153 3.55 24.43 -1.11
CA PRO A 153 3.31 24.00 0.27
C PRO A 153 4.00 24.87 1.34
N MET A 154 4.97 25.69 0.93
CA MET A 154 5.66 26.68 1.78
C MET A 154 5.16 28.12 1.58
N TYR A 155 4.20 28.36 0.69
CA TYR A 155 3.65 29.70 0.51
C TYR A 155 2.95 30.18 1.78
N GLY A 156 3.22 31.43 2.17
CA GLY A 156 2.70 32.02 3.41
C GLY A 156 3.28 31.42 4.70
N LYS A 157 4.21 30.46 4.64
CA LYS A 157 4.86 29.87 5.81
C LYS A 157 6.23 30.51 6.03
N THR A 158 6.41 31.15 7.17
CA THR A 158 7.71 31.66 7.64
C THR A 158 8.25 30.76 8.74
N HIS A 159 9.53 30.40 8.64
CA HIS A 159 10.22 29.68 9.70
C HIS A 159 10.54 30.62 10.87
N SER A 160 10.38 30.14 12.11
CA SER A 160 10.86 30.83 13.30
C SER A 160 12.37 31.07 13.24
N ASP A 161 12.86 32.06 13.99
CA ASP A 161 14.29 32.34 14.08
C ASP A 161 15.08 31.12 14.59
N GLU A 162 14.50 30.39 15.54
CA GLU A 162 15.07 29.15 16.06
C GLU A 162 15.20 28.06 14.98
N ALA A 163 14.14 27.83 14.20
CA ALA A 163 14.18 26.88 13.09
C ALA A 163 15.21 27.28 12.03
N ARG A 164 15.30 28.59 11.72
CA ARG A 164 16.35 29.14 10.82
C ARG A 164 17.75 28.89 11.36
N SER A 165 17.98 29.07 12.65
CA SER A 165 19.26 28.80 13.31
C SER A 165 19.65 27.32 13.23
N ILE A 166 18.71 26.40 13.49
CA ILE A 166 18.95 24.95 13.38
C ILE A 166 19.28 24.55 11.94
N MET A 167 18.53 25.05 10.94
CA MET A 167 18.80 24.79 9.52
C MET A 167 20.16 25.34 9.09
N ALA A 168 20.53 26.53 9.55
CA ALA A 168 21.84 27.13 9.28
C ALA A 168 22.99 26.27 9.84
N LYS A 169 22.84 25.76 11.07
CA LYS A 169 23.83 24.87 11.71
C LYS A 169 23.96 23.52 10.99
N LYS A 170 22.85 22.94 10.51
CA LYS A 170 22.84 21.66 9.78
C LYS A 170 23.32 21.76 8.32
N ARG A 171 23.56 22.97 7.80
CA ARG A 171 24.03 23.17 6.43
C ARG A 171 25.52 22.82 6.30
N ASN A 172 25.80 21.54 6.04
CA ASN A 172 27.17 21.03 5.85
C ASN A 172 27.90 21.70 4.68
N LYS A 173 29.25 21.69 4.74
CA LYS A 173 30.19 22.31 3.79
C LYS A 173 29.86 22.00 2.32
N TRP A 174 29.37 20.79 2.03
CA TRP A 174 28.99 20.33 0.69
C TRP A 174 27.79 21.10 0.09
N CYS A 175 26.80 21.46 0.91
CA CYS A 175 25.62 22.21 0.46
C CYS A 175 25.93 23.68 0.14
N ARG A 176 27.02 24.26 0.69
CA ARG A 176 27.43 25.65 0.38
C ARG A 176 27.98 25.79 -1.03
N ASN A 177 28.69 24.78 -1.54
CA ASN A 177 29.32 24.84 -2.87
C ASN A 177 28.32 24.69 -4.02
N ILE A 178 27.25 23.92 -3.84
CA ILE A 178 26.23 23.71 -4.89
C ILE A 178 25.33 24.95 -5.05
N TRP A 179 24.96 25.60 -3.94
CA TRP A 179 24.10 26.80 -3.98
C TRP A 179 24.80 27.98 -4.67
N PHE A 180 26.11 28.15 -4.46
CA PHE A 180 26.90 29.17 -5.18
C PHE A 180 26.97 28.91 -6.69
N LYS A 181 26.94 27.66 -7.13
CA LYS A 181 27.07 27.30 -8.56
C LYS A 181 25.79 27.55 -9.37
N TRP A 182 24.63 27.64 -8.70
CA TRP A 182 23.33 27.87 -9.33
C TRP A 182 22.90 29.35 -9.36
N GLN A 183 23.58 30.24 -8.65
CA GLN A 183 23.27 31.67 -8.68
C GLN A 183 24.02 32.46 -9.77
N PHE A 184 24.96 31.82 -10.47
CA PHE A 184 25.83 32.48 -11.46
C PHE A 184 25.86 31.79 -12.83
N ASN A 185 24.82 31.02 -13.18
CA ASN A 185 24.58 30.51 -14.54
C ASN A 185 23.11 30.70 -14.92
#